data_AF-A0AAV6U9P9-F1
#
_entry.id   AF-A0AAV6U9P9-F1
#
_cell.length_a   1.000
_cell.length_b   1.000
_cell.length_c   1.000
_cell.angle_alpha   90.00
_cell.angle_beta   90.00
_cell.angle_gamma   90.00
#
_symmetry.space_group_name_H-M   'P 1'
#
loop_
_entity.id
_entity.type
_entity.pdbx_description
1 polymer ?
#
loop_
_entity_poly.entity_id
_entity_poly.type
_entity_poly.pdbx_seq_one_letter_code
_entity_poly.pdbx_strand_id
1 'polypeptide(L)'
;MNQLPHDDSRAQNTQKHRLRSQTDFIQKMGSTFRHKHLYTFHKFWDVNGDGVLTWDDFRQLAEKYTKIQRRGKLDLDVFKRWESILSKWWDELTHHADFNKDAIVEFDEWLRFFHNLGEQTTSHTQLPDFLQTYLQLFFFIMDTNKDGLFCVKDYKKYLNAHNMDVTRAKDCFDTMLNDEDRANGNAMTSDRFRELVYDFWVSRTDDSPGKYICGTFDSQVIDELEAMNKSK
;
A
#
# COMPACT_ATOMS: atom_id res chain seq x y z
N MET A 1 23.38 -18.18 -51.38
CA MET A 1 23.55 -19.04 -50.19
C MET A 1 24.72 -18.44 -49.41
N ASN A 2 24.59 -17.85 -48.23
CA ASN A 2 23.72 -18.12 -47.09
C ASN A 2 23.42 -16.82 -46.32
N GLN A 3 22.16 -16.61 -45.92
CA GLN A 3 21.82 -15.69 -44.83
C GLN A 3 21.96 -16.44 -43.50
N LEU A 4 22.73 -15.90 -42.57
CA LEU A 4 22.87 -16.41 -41.20
C LEU A 4 21.64 -16.00 -40.37
N PRO A 5 20.93 -16.94 -39.74
CA PRO A 5 19.83 -16.62 -38.83
C PRO A 5 20.35 -16.73 -37.39
N HIS A 6 20.76 -15.64 -36.74
CA HIS A 6 21.05 -15.68 -35.31
C HIS A 6 21.02 -14.29 -34.67
N ASP A 7 19.91 -13.95 -34.02
CA ASP A 7 19.95 -13.20 -32.74
C ASP A 7 18.61 -13.20 -31.98
N ASP A 8 17.50 -13.41 -32.68
CA ASP A 8 16.14 -13.28 -32.11
C ASP A 8 15.81 -14.34 -31.04
N SER A 9 16.35 -15.56 -31.19
CA SER A 9 16.12 -16.67 -30.25
C SER A 9 16.79 -16.46 -28.89
N ARG A 10 17.89 -15.72 -28.82
CA ARG A 10 18.62 -15.48 -27.57
C ARG A 10 17.94 -14.40 -26.72
N ALA A 11 17.44 -13.34 -27.35
CA ALA A 11 16.66 -12.30 -26.69
C ALA A 11 15.33 -12.87 -26.14
N GLN A 12 14.60 -13.64 -26.95
CA GLN A 12 13.34 -14.28 -26.53
C GLN A 12 13.53 -15.29 -25.39
N ASN A 13 14.64 -16.03 -25.38
CA ASN A 13 14.92 -17.00 -24.33
C ASN A 13 15.35 -16.31 -23.02
N THR A 14 16.06 -15.19 -23.11
CA THR A 14 16.44 -14.36 -21.95
C THR A 14 15.20 -13.69 -21.32
N GLN A 15 14.30 -13.17 -22.16
CA GLN A 15 13.04 -12.57 -21.71
C GLN A 15 12.11 -13.61 -21.09
N LYS A 16 11.98 -14.81 -21.69
CA LYS A 16 11.24 -15.94 -21.09
C LYS A 16 11.84 -16.40 -19.76
N HIS A 17 13.17 -16.46 -19.64
CA HIS A 17 13.82 -16.88 -18.39
C HIS A 17 13.63 -15.84 -17.28
N ARG A 18 13.62 -14.55 -17.63
CA ARG A 18 13.35 -13.42 -16.72
C ARG A 18 11.89 -13.41 -16.25
N LEU A 19 10.95 -13.62 -17.19
CA LEU A 19 9.52 -13.79 -16.90
C LEU A 19 9.31 -15.00 -15.98
N ARG A 20 9.93 -16.15 -16.28
CA ARG A 20 9.79 -17.38 -15.48
C ARG A 20 10.39 -17.24 -14.07
N SER A 21 11.55 -16.58 -13.92
CA SER A 21 12.11 -16.31 -12.58
C SER A 21 11.28 -15.29 -11.81
N GLN A 22 10.65 -14.33 -12.49
CA GLN A 22 9.72 -13.37 -11.89
C GLN A 22 8.44 -14.08 -11.44
N THR A 23 7.87 -14.98 -12.26
CA THR A 23 6.71 -15.80 -11.89
C THR A 23 7.01 -16.73 -10.71
N ASP A 24 8.16 -17.41 -10.69
CA ASP A 24 8.57 -18.27 -9.57
C ASP A 24 8.87 -17.48 -8.28
N PHE A 25 9.37 -16.24 -8.41
CA PHE A 25 9.56 -15.31 -7.29
C PHE A 25 8.22 -14.83 -6.73
N ILE A 26 7.26 -14.51 -7.60
CA ILE A 26 5.90 -14.09 -7.25
C ILE A 26 5.12 -15.22 -6.57
N GLN A 27 5.28 -16.45 -7.06
CA GLN A 27 4.60 -17.63 -6.51
C GLN A 27 5.14 -18.07 -5.14
N LYS A 28 6.34 -17.59 -4.75
CA LYS A 28 6.95 -17.79 -3.43
C LYS A 28 6.54 -16.75 -2.38
N MET A 29 5.95 -15.62 -2.78
CA MET A 29 5.42 -14.66 -1.82
C MET A 29 4.12 -15.22 -1.21
N GLY A 30 4.05 -15.28 0.13
CA GLY A 30 2.92 -15.89 0.82
C GLY A 30 1.59 -15.30 0.34
N SER A 31 0.58 -16.16 0.14
CA SER A 31 -0.72 -15.77 -0.43
C SER A 31 -1.35 -14.58 0.29
N THR A 32 -1.20 -14.50 1.62
CA THR A 32 -1.69 -13.38 2.43
C THR A 32 -0.94 -12.08 2.16
N PHE A 33 0.38 -12.12 1.98
CA PHE A 33 1.19 -10.95 1.65
C PHE A 33 0.70 -10.34 0.33
N ARG A 34 0.58 -11.17 -0.71
CA ARG A 34 0.09 -10.72 -2.01
C ARG A 34 -1.34 -10.18 -1.93
N HIS A 35 -2.23 -10.86 -1.20
CA HIS A 35 -3.62 -10.42 -1.04
C HIS A 35 -3.74 -9.06 -0.32
N LYS A 36 -3.02 -8.86 0.79
CA LYS A 36 -2.95 -7.58 1.50
C LYS A 36 -2.53 -6.44 0.57
N HIS A 37 -1.47 -6.68 -0.20
CA HIS A 37 -0.92 -5.66 -1.11
C HIS A 37 -1.87 -5.38 -2.29
N LEU A 38 -2.48 -6.38 -2.91
CA LEU A 38 -3.49 -6.19 -3.96
C LEU A 38 -4.65 -5.34 -3.46
N TYR A 39 -5.14 -5.67 -2.27
CA TYR A 39 -6.27 -4.97 -1.67
C TYR A 39 -5.95 -3.50 -1.44
N THR A 40 -4.82 -3.18 -0.79
CA THR A 40 -4.45 -1.77 -0.57
C THR A 40 -4.09 -1.07 -1.86
N PHE A 41 -3.50 -1.76 -2.84
CA PHE A 41 -3.14 -1.18 -4.13
C PHE A 41 -4.40 -0.63 -4.79
N HIS A 42 -5.44 -1.45 -4.99
CA HIS A 42 -6.67 -1.04 -5.67
C HIS A 42 -7.65 -0.20 -4.84
N LYS A 43 -7.75 -0.43 -3.52
CA LYS A 43 -8.74 0.30 -2.70
C LYS A 43 -8.25 1.65 -2.20
N PHE A 44 -6.94 1.89 -2.27
CA PHE A 44 -6.33 3.07 -1.69
C PHE A 44 -5.43 3.83 -2.65
N TRP A 45 -4.51 3.15 -3.33
CA TRP A 45 -3.45 3.81 -4.11
C TRP A 45 -3.85 4.09 -5.56
N ASP A 46 -4.42 3.10 -6.24
CA ASP A 46 -4.94 3.18 -7.61
C ASP A 46 -6.31 3.85 -7.56
N VAL A 47 -6.31 5.19 -7.59
CA VAL A 47 -7.52 6.00 -7.38
C VAL A 47 -8.39 6.00 -8.63
N ASN A 48 -7.76 5.96 -9.80
CA ASN A 48 -8.47 5.96 -11.08
C ASN A 48 -8.97 4.56 -11.50
N GLY A 49 -8.45 3.50 -10.88
CA GLY A 49 -8.85 2.11 -11.12
C GLY A 49 -8.31 1.51 -12.41
N ASP A 50 -7.19 2.02 -12.93
CA ASP A 50 -6.58 1.56 -14.19
C ASP A 50 -5.60 0.39 -14.00
N GLY A 51 -5.37 -0.04 -12.76
CA GLY A 51 -4.55 -1.20 -12.42
C GLY A 51 -3.04 -0.92 -12.36
N VAL A 52 -2.63 0.35 -12.48
CA VAL A 52 -1.25 0.79 -12.26
C VAL A 52 -1.23 2.02 -11.34
N LEU A 53 -0.06 2.41 -10.85
CA LEU A 53 0.09 3.70 -10.18
C LEU A 53 0.87 4.65 -11.09
N THR A 54 0.34 5.86 -11.22
CA THR A 54 0.99 6.98 -11.90
C THR A 54 0.95 8.23 -11.02
N TRP A 55 1.63 9.29 -11.43
CA TRP A 55 1.52 10.59 -10.76
C TRP A 55 0.06 11.10 -10.65
N ASP A 56 -0.81 10.72 -11.59
CA ASP A 56 -2.22 11.15 -11.55
C ASP A 56 -2.94 10.63 -10.31
N ASP A 57 -2.67 9.39 -9.88
CA ASP A 57 -3.23 8.81 -8.65
C ASP A 57 -2.82 9.62 -7.42
N PHE A 58 -1.55 10.01 -7.33
CA PHE A 58 -1.02 10.83 -6.24
C PHE A 58 -1.63 12.22 -6.21
N ARG A 59 -1.84 12.82 -7.39
CA ARG A 59 -2.56 14.09 -7.51
C ARG A 59 -4.01 13.96 -7.05
N GLN A 60 -4.70 12.88 -7.42
CA GLN A 60 -6.07 12.61 -6.96
C GLN A 60 -6.13 12.33 -5.45
N LEU A 61 -5.13 11.65 -4.88
CA LEU A 61 -4.96 11.51 -3.43
C LEU A 61 -4.78 12.86 -2.74
N ALA A 62 -4.00 13.78 -3.31
CA ALA A 62 -3.84 15.14 -2.78
C ALA A 62 -5.19 15.88 -2.71
N GLU A 63 -6.01 15.73 -3.74
CA GLU A 63 -7.36 16.28 -3.77
C GLU A 63 -8.25 15.63 -2.71
N LYS A 64 -8.21 14.30 -2.59
CA LYS A 64 -8.96 13.54 -1.58
C LYS A 64 -8.61 13.98 -0.17
N TYR A 65 -7.32 14.07 0.18
CA TYR A 65 -6.87 14.51 1.50
C TYR A 65 -7.22 15.96 1.79
N THR A 66 -7.16 16.83 0.77
CA THR A 66 -7.62 18.21 0.91
C THR A 66 -9.10 18.27 1.30
N LYS A 67 -9.94 17.51 0.59
CA LYS A 67 -11.37 17.42 0.87
C LYS A 67 -11.62 16.85 2.27
N ILE A 68 -10.92 15.79 2.67
CA ILE A 68 -11.03 15.24 4.03
C ILE A 68 -10.69 16.30 5.09
N GLN A 69 -9.53 16.96 4.95
CA GLN A 69 -9.06 17.99 5.88
C GLN A 69 -9.96 19.22 5.93
N ARG A 70 -10.61 19.56 4.83
CA ARG A 70 -11.48 20.75 4.68
C ARG A 70 -12.96 20.42 4.63
N ARG A 71 -13.35 19.25 5.17
CA ARG A 71 -14.77 18.84 5.31
C ARG A 71 -15.54 18.93 3.99
N GLY A 72 -14.95 18.38 2.93
CA GLY A 72 -15.49 18.30 1.57
C GLY A 72 -15.07 19.41 0.62
N LYS A 73 -14.36 20.46 1.09
CA LYS A 73 -13.97 21.60 0.23
C LYS A 73 -12.59 21.40 -0.39
N LEU A 74 -12.43 21.82 -1.63
CA LEU A 74 -11.12 21.91 -2.29
C LEU A 74 -10.50 23.29 -2.03
N ASP A 75 -9.67 23.37 -1.00
CA ASP A 75 -8.86 24.54 -0.67
C ASP A 75 -7.53 24.45 -1.43
N LEU A 76 -7.26 25.40 -2.34
CA LEU A 76 -6.11 25.32 -3.24
C LEU A 76 -4.75 25.37 -2.53
N ASP A 77 -4.66 26.07 -1.39
CA ASP A 77 -3.40 26.16 -0.63
C ASP A 77 -3.14 24.90 0.18
N VAL A 78 -4.20 24.22 0.63
CA VAL A 78 -4.09 22.89 1.22
C VAL A 78 -3.76 21.86 0.14
N PHE A 79 -4.42 21.92 -1.01
CA PHE A 79 -4.15 21.04 -2.14
C PHE A 79 -2.70 21.12 -2.59
N LYS A 80 -2.16 22.32 -2.83
CA LYS A 80 -0.74 22.49 -3.21
C LYS A 80 0.23 21.93 -2.17
N ARG A 81 -0.11 22.00 -0.88
CA ARG A 81 0.71 21.37 0.18
C ARG A 81 0.66 19.86 0.09
N TRP A 82 -0.51 19.26 -0.09
CA TRP A 82 -0.63 17.82 -0.30
C TRP A 82 0.04 17.36 -1.59
N GLU A 83 -0.14 18.09 -2.69
CA GLU A 83 0.51 17.82 -3.97
C GLU A 83 2.03 17.84 -3.82
N SER A 84 2.60 18.82 -3.11
CA SER A 84 4.05 18.87 -2.85
C SER A 84 4.56 17.69 -2.00
N ILE A 85 3.79 17.26 -1.01
CA ILE A 85 4.15 16.10 -0.17
C ILE A 85 4.10 14.82 -1.00
N LEU A 86 3.00 14.59 -1.73
CA LEU A 86 2.79 13.37 -2.51
C LEU A 86 3.67 13.32 -3.76
N SER A 87 4.06 14.46 -4.34
CA SER A 87 5.05 14.53 -5.41
C SER A 87 6.40 14.00 -4.96
N LYS A 88 6.89 14.43 -3.79
CA LYS A 88 8.14 13.91 -3.23
C LYS A 88 8.02 12.41 -2.94
N TRP A 89 6.87 11.98 -2.45
CA TRP A 89 6.64 10.56 -2.18
C TRP A 89 6.60 9.72 -3.46
N TRP A 90 6.00 10.25 -4.53
CA TRP A 90 6.01 9.63 -5.86
C TRP A 90 7.42 9.54 -6.45
N ASP A 91 8.23 10.59 -6.31
CA ASP A 91 9.62 10.58 -6.77
C ASP A 91 10.45 9.50 -6.04
N GLU A 92 10.28 9.37 -4.72
CA GLU A 92 10.93 8.33 -3.91
C GLU A 92 10.41 6.92 -4.25
N LEU A 93 9.09 6.76 -4.39
CA LEU A 93 8.49 5.48 -4.77
C LEU A 93 9.02 5.01 -6.12
N THR A 94 8.96 5.86 -7.15
CA THR A 94 9.47 5.51 -8.49
C THR A 94 10.97 5.24 -8.46
N HIS A 95 11.76 6.01 -7.71
CA HIS A 95 13.19 5.74 -7.55
C HIS A 95 13.49 4.32 -7.03
N HIS A 96 12.66 3.80 -6.13
CA HIS A 96 12.86 2.51 -5.49
C HIS A 96 12.06 1.34 -6.10
N ALA A 97 10.93 1.62 -6.72
CA ALA A 97 9.94 0.64 -7.17
C ALA A 97 9.74 0.63 -8.69
N ASP A 98 10.05 1.68 -9.44
CA ASP A 98 9.98 1.65 -10.91
C ASP A 98 11.30 1.05 -11.46
N PHE A 99 11.32 -0.28 -11.63
CA PHE A 99 12.53 -1.00 -12.02
C PHE A 99 12.77 -0.95 -13.52
N ASN A 100 11.71 -0.75 -14.31
CA ASN A 100 11.80 -0.68 -15.77
C ASN A 100 12.01 0.76 -16.30
N LYS A 101 11.80 1.77 -15.44
CA LYS A 101 11.96 3.21 -15.65
C LYS A 101 10.97 3.81 -16.66
N ASP A 102 9.72 3.36 -16.64
CA ASP A 102 8.66 3.88 -17.50
C ASP A 102 7.74 4.93 -16.83
N ALA A 103 8.06 5.31 -15.58
CA ALA A 103 7.28 6.22 -14.74
C ALA A 103 5.85 5.70 -14.42
N ILE A 104 5.69 4.38 -14.45
CA ILE A 104 4.52 3.65 -14.00
C ILE A 104 5.00 2.67 -12.91
N VAL A 105 4.18 2.44 -11.89
CA VAL A 105 4.45 1.36 -10.92
C VAL A 105 3.38 0.30 -11.08
N GLU A 106 3.74 -0.83 -11.68
CA GLU A 106 2.87 -2.00 -11.78
C GLU A 106 2.75 -2.72 -10.43
N PHE A 107 1.70 -3.52 -10.24
CA PHE A 107 1.51 -4.24 -8.97
C PHE A 107 2.68 -5.14 -8.57
N ASP A 108 3.32 -5.83 -9.53
CA ASP A 108 4.45 -6.70 -9.22
C ASP A 108 5.71 -5.91 -8.79
N GLU A 109 5.86 -4.68 -9.27
CA GLU A 109 6.90 -3.76 -8.87
C GLU A 109 6.68 -3.22 -7.46
N TRP A 110 5.44 -2.81 -7.16
CA TRP A 110 4.97 -2.48 -5.82
C TRP A 110 5.24 -3.62 -4.83
N LEU A 111 4.83 -4.84 -5.19
CA LEU A 111 4.98 -6.00 -4.32
C LEU A 111 6.46 -6.33 -4.07
N ARG A 112 7.31 -6.22 -5.11
CA ARG A 112 8.76 -6.40 -4.99
C ARG A 112 9.41 -5.34 -4.09
N PHE A 113 8.97 -4.08 -4.18
CA PHE A 113 9.46 -3.01 -3.32
C PHE A 113 9.23 -3.33 -1.84
N PHE A 114 8.00 -3.71 -1.46
CA PHE A 114 7.68 -4.05 -0.07
C PHE A 114 8.32 -5.35 0.40
N HIS A 115 8.50 -6.33 -0.50
CA HIS A 115 9.28 -7.52 -0.20
C HIS A 115 10.72 -7.16 0.19
N ASN A 116 11.40 -6.37 -0.63
CA ASN A 116 12.78 -5.95 -0.38
C ASN A 116 12.89 -5.09 0.89
N LEU A 117 11.91 -4.23 1.15
CA LEU A 117 11.83 -3.44 2.37
C LEU A 117 11.84 -4.33 3.63
N GLY A 118 11.08 -5.44 3.61
CA GLY A 118 11.04 -6.42 4.69
C GLY A 118 12.33 -7.24 4.87
N GLU A 119 13.15 -7.36 3.83
CA GLU A 119 14.48 -8.00 3.94
C GLU A 119 15.53 -7.05 4.52
N GLN A 120 15.33 -5.74 4.36
CA GLN A 120 16.30 -4.70 4.73
C GLN A 120 16.01 -4.04 6.08
N THR A 121 14.83 -4.28 6.66
CA THR A 121 14.38 -3.64 7.90
C THR A 121 13.80 -4.66 8.86
N THR A 122 13.85 -4.34 10.16
CA THR A 122 13.24 -5.16 11.22
C THR A 122 12.20 -4.40 12.05
N SER A 123 12.06 -3.09 11.85
CA SER A 123 11.10 -2.23 12.56
C SER A 123 10.73 -1.00 11.74
N HIS A 124 9.61 -0.35 12.09
CA HIS A 124 9.17 0.91 11.46
C HIS A 124 10.19 2.06 11.62
N THR A 125 11.00 2.02 12.67
CA THR A 125 12.06 3.01 12.95
C THR A 125 13.27 2.91 12.02
N GLN A 126 13.43 1.79 11.29
CA GLN A 126 14.50 1.58 10.32
C GLN A 126 14.08 1.88 8.88
N LEU A 127 12.82 2.29 8.68
CA LEU A 127 12.33 2.64 7.36
C LEU A 127 13.08 3.85 6.78
N PRO A 128 13.22 3.94 5.46
CA PRO A 128 13.64 5.19 4.81
C PRO A 128 12.78 6.39 5.23
N ASP A 129 13.39 7.57 5.26
CA ASP A 129 12.76 8.80 5.77
C ASP A 129 11.42 9.13 5.11
N PHE A 130 11.27 8.85 3.81
CA PHE A 130 10.02 9.10 3.08
C PHE A 130 8.87 8.20 3.56
N LEU A 131 9.14 6.95 3.93
CA LEU A 131 8.15 6.04 4.51
C LEU A 131 7.85 6.39 5.96
N GLN A 132 8.83 6.82 6.75
CA GLN A 132 8.59 7.31 8.11
C GLN A 132 7.68 8.56 8.10
N THR A 133 7.97 9.48 7.18
CA THR A 133 7.15 10.69 6.98
C THR A 133 5.74 10.31 6.55
N TYR A 134 5.59 9.37 5.61
CA TYR A 134 4.29 8.89 5.19
C TYR A 134 3.52 8.21 6.33
N LEU A 135 4.16 7.37 7.14
CA LEU A 135 3.55 6.73 8.30
C LEU A 135 2.97 7.75 9.31
N GLN A 136 3.70 8.85 9.53
CA GLN A 136 3.20 9.95 10.35
C GLN A 136 1.99 10.64 9.73
N LEU A 137 2.03 10.91 8.42
CA LEU A 137 0.91 11.52 7.69
C LEU A 137 -0.32 10.60 7.68
N PHE A 138 -0.10 9.30 7.48
CA PHE A 138 -1.15 8.30 7.47
C PHE A 138 -1.86 8.26 8.82
N PHE A 139 -1.11 8.26 9.93
CA PHE A 139 -1.72 8.38 11.26
C PHE A 139 -2.58 9.65 11.39
N PHE A 140 -2.11 10.81 10.94
CA PHE A 140 -2.90 12.05 11.00
C PHE A 140 -4.18 12.03 10.16
N ILE A 141 -4.19 11.27 9.06
CA ILE A 141 -5.38 11.06 8.24
C ILE A 141 -6.36 10.12 8.96
N MET A 142 -5.83 9.11 9.66
CA MET A 142 -6.60 8.10 10.39
C MET A 142 -7.20 8.65 11.69
N ASP A 143 -6.46 9.43 12.46
CA ASP A 143 -6.89 10.08 13.71
C ASP A 143 -7.88 11.23 13.43
N THR A 144 -9.16 10.86 13.32
CA THR A 144 -10.18 11.78 12.80
C THR A 144 -10.61 12.85 13.80
N ASN A 145 -10.52 12.56 15.10
CA ASN A 145 -10.85 13.51 16.18
C ASN A 145 -9.62 14.26 16.70
N LYS A 146 -8.41 13.89 16.27
CA LYS A 146 -7.13 14.53 16.59
C LYS A 146 -6.78 14.44 18.07
N ASP A 147 -7.12 13.33 18.71
CA ASP A 147 -6.79 13.08 20.11
C ASP A 147 -5.42 12.38 20.27
N GLY A 148 -4.73 12.09 19.17
CA GLY A 148 -3.45 11.41 19.17
C GLY A 148 -3.56 9.90 19.36
N LEU A 149 -4.78 9.35 19.28
CA LEU A 149 -5.08 7.94 19.39
C LEU A 149 -5.81 7.42 18.16
N PHE A 150 -5.68 6.12 17.90
CA PHE A 150 -6.40 5.43 16.85
C PHE A 150 -7.30 4.37 17.47
N CYS A 151 -8.62 4.57 17.37
CA CYS A 151 -9.62 3.66 17.91
C CYS A 151 -10.52 3.05 16.82
N VAL A 152 -11.39 2.12 17.21
CA VAL A 152 -12.34 1.46 16.28
C VAL A 152 -13.24 2.45 15.52
N LYS A 153 -13.54 3.63 16.11
CA LYS A 153 -14.36 4.65 15.43
C LYS A 153 -13.59 5.29 14.28
N ASP A 154 -12.29 5.54 14.46
CA ASP A 154 -11.40 6.05 13.43
C ASP A 154 -11.23 5.04 12.31
N TYR A 155 -10.98 3.78 12.68
CA TYR A 155 -10.89 2.67 11.73
C TYR A 155 -12.17 2.55 10.87
N LYS A 156 -13.36 2.56 11.48
CA LYS A 156 -14.63 2.53 10.73
C LYS A 156 -14.80 3.74 9.80
N LYS A 157 -14.36 4.93 10.19
CA LYS A 157 -14.42 6.11 9.32
C LYS A 157 -13.49 5.97 8.12
N TYR A 158 -12.28 5.47 8.34
CA TYR A 158 -11.32 5.17 7.28
C TYR A 158 -11.91 4.19 6.26
N LEU A 159 -12.43 3.05 6.73
CA LEU A 159 -13.03 2.03 5.86
C LEU A 159 -14.17 2.63 5.01
N ASN A 160 -15.07 3.39 5.63
CA ASN A 160 -16.15 4.07 4.90
C ASN A 160 -15.63 5.08 3.86
N ALA A 161 -14.59 5.86 4.19
CA ALA A 161 -13.99 6.85 3.29
C ALA A 161 -13.28 6.24 2.07
N HIS A 162 -13.02 4.93 2.09
CA HIS A 162 -12.44 4.16 1.01
C HIS A 162 -13.39 3.09 0.45
N ASN A 163 -14.69 3.18 0.77
CA ASN A 163 -15.70 2.23 0.28
C ASN A 163 -15.35 0.75 0.59
N MET A 164 -14.71 0.51 1.73
CA MET A 164 -14.31 -0.80 2.22
C MET A 164 -15.39 -1.41 3.12
N ASP A 165 -15.37 -2.74 3.30
CA ASP A 165 -16.32 -3.44 4.17
C ASP A 165 -16.12 -3.07 5.65
N VAL A 166 -17.20 -2.59 6.28
CA VAL A 166 -17.23 -2.21 7.70
C VAL A 166 -17.84 -3.28 8.61
N THR A 167 -18.40 -4.35 8.04
CA THR A 167 -19.16 -5.37 8.77
C THR A 167 -18.31 -6.04 9.84
N ARG A 168 -17.07 -6.40 9.49
CA ARG A 168 -16.10 -7.04 10.40
C ARG A 168 -15.13 -6.05 11.07
N ALA A 169 -15.34 -4.73 10.91
CA ALA A 169 -14.37 -3.73 11.35
C ALA A 169 -14.03 -3.82 12.84
N LYS A 170 -15.03 -4.09 13.71
CA LYS A 170 -14.78 -4.22 15.15
C LYS A 170 -13.96 -5.46 15.46
N ASP A 171 -14.36 -6.61 14.94
CA ASP A 171 -13.70 -7.89 15.23
C ASP A 171 -12.26 -7.87 14.72
N CYS A 172 -12.03 -7.37 13.50
CA CYS A 172 -10.69 -7.19 12.95
C CYS A 172 -9.87 -6.20 13.78
N PHE A 173 -10.44 -5.07 14.21
CA PHE A 173 -9.74 -4.11 15.07
C PHE A 173 -9.33 -4.75 16.41
N ASP A 174 -10.22 -5.50 17.04
CA ASP A 174 -9.96 -6.15 18.32
C ASP A 174 -8.82 -7.18 18.26
N THR A 175 -8.58 -7.81 17.09
CA THR A 175 -7.44 -8.72 16.89
C THR A 175 -6.09 -8.00 16.84
N MET A 176 -6.07 -6.69 16.58
CA MET A 176 -4.83 -5.91 16.50
C MET A 176 -4.40 -5.33 17.86
N LEU A 177 -5.32 -5.32 18.84
CA LEU A 177 -5.09 -4.73 20.16
C LEU A 177 -4.25 -5.64 21.06
N ASN A 178 -3.18 -5.08 21.62
CA ASN A 178 -2.43 -5.67 22.72
C ASN A 178 -2.96 -5.21 24.09
N ASP A 179 -2.33 -5.65 25.18
CA ASP A 179 -2.75 -5.31 26.55
C ASP A 179 -2.62 -3.81 26.86
N GLU A 180 -1.61 -3.13 26.32
CA GLU A 180 -1.40 -1.69 26.51
C GLU A 180 -2.50 -0.88 25.80
N ASP A 181 -2.85 -1.25 24.57
CA ASP A 181 -3.94 -0.62 23.81
C ASP A 181 -5.28 -0.80 24.53
N ARG A 182 -5.52 -1.99 25.10
CA ARG A 182 -6.73 -2.29 25.89
C ARG A 182 -6.77 -1.48 27.18
N ALA A 183 -5.65 -1.37 27.89
CA ALA A 183 -5.52 -0.53 29.07
C ALA A 183 -5.76 0.96 28.75
N ASN A 184 -5.43 1.38 27.53
CA ASN A 184 -5.68 2.71 26.99
C ASN A 184 -7.09 2.87 26.34
N GLY A 185 -8.08 2.14 26.84
CA GLY A 185 -9.47 2.27 26.37
C GLY A 185 -9.73 1.68 24.98
N ASN A 186 -8.96 0.66 24.57
CA ASN A 186 -8.97 0.05 23.24
C ASN A 186 -8.57 1.06 22.14
N ALA A 187 -7.48 1.79 22.38
CA ALA A 187 -6.98 2.81 21.47
C ALA A 187 -5.45 2.77 21.38
N MET A 188 -4.95 2.76 20.15
CA MET A 188 -3.52 2.66 19.83
C MET A 188 -2.88 4.05 19.81
N THR A 189 -1.65 4.16 20.28
CA THR A 189 -0.85 5.38 20.12
C THR A 189 -0.38 5.53 18.67
N SER A 190 0.13 6.71 18.31
CA SER A 190 0.74 6.91 16.99
C SER A 190 1.89 5.93 16.72
N ASP A 191 2.70 5.58 17.71
CA ASP A 191 3.84 4.68 17.50
C ASP A 191 3.35 3.24 17.24
N ARG A 192 2.38 2.78 18.03
CA ARG A 192 1.77 1.46 17.86
C ARG A 192 1.09 1.31 16.50
N PHE A 193 0.38 2.35 16.06
CA PHE A 193 -0.22 2.37 14.72
C PHE A 193 0.84 2.19 13.63
N ARG A 194 1.96 2.91 13.72
CA ARG A 194 3.05 2.84 12.73
C ARG A 194 3.72 1.47 12.70
N GLU A 195 3.89 0.85 13.87
CA GLU A 195 4.39 -0.52 13.99
C GLU A 195 3.47 -1.52 13.28
N LEU A 196 2.15 -1.40 13.46
CA LEU A 196 1.18 -2.28 12.78
C LEU A 196 1.12 -2.04 11.28
N VAL A 197 1.24 -0.80 10.80
CA VAL A 197 1.32 -0.51 9.35
C VAL A 197 2.61 -1.08 8.76
N TYR A 198 3.73 -0.99 9.49
CA TYR A 198 4.96 -1.65 9.10
C TYR A 198 4.79 -3.18 9.01
N ASP A 199 4.22 -3.82 10.04
CA ASP A 199 3.90 -5.25 10.01
C ASP A 199 3.01 -5.61 8.81
N PHE A 200 1.98 -4.80 8.53
CA PHE A 200 1.14 -4.99 7.35
C PHE A 200 1.96 -5.01 6.05
N TRP A 201 2.87 -4.05 5.89
CA TRP A 201 3.71 -3.87 4.71
C TRP A 201 4.77 -4.94 4.47
N VAL A 202 5.29 -5.59 5.52
CA VAL A 202 6.45 -6.49 5.36
C VAL A 202 6.18 -7.92 5.84
N SER A 203 5.18 -8.13 6.71
CA SER A 203 4.93 -9.45 7.27
C SER A 203 4.35 -10.41 6.25
N ARG A 204 4.96 -11.58 6.18
CA ARG A 204 4.61 -12.70 5.30
C ARG A 204 3.87 -13.82 6.03
N THR A 205 3.53 -13.63 7.31
CA THR A 205 2.78 -14.61 8.10
C THR A 205 1.28 -14.29 8.09
N ASP A 206 0.45 -15.34 8.18
CA ASP A 206 -1.01 -15.22 8.13
C ASP A 206 -1.62 -14.68 9.44
N ASP A 207 -0.85 -14.76 10.52
CA ASP A 207 -1.20 -14.36 11.88
C ASP A 207 -0.62 -13.00 12.27
N SER A 208 -0.13 -12.21 11.31
CA SER A 208 0.53 -10.93 11.59
C SER A 208 -0.41 -9.96 12.33
N PRO A 209 0.04 -9.30 13.43
CA PRO A 209 -0.81 -8.43 14.23
C PRO A 209 -1.41 -7.26 13.45
N GLY A 210 -0.69 -6.74 12.45
CA GLY A 210 -1.09 -5.59 11.63
C GLY A 210 -1.94 -5.96 10.42
N LYS A 211 -2.27 -7.24 10.20
CA LYS A 211 -2.88 -7.71 8.94
C LYS A 211 -4.16 -6.99 8.51
N TYR A 212 -4.89 -6.38 9.45
CA TYR A 212 -6.13 -5.65 9.17
C TYR A 212 -6.01 -4.12 9.28
N ILE A 213 -4.82 -3.57 9.56
CA ILE A 213 -4.66 -2.13 9.85
C ILE A 213 -5.08 -1.23 8.68
N CYS A 214 -4.87 -1.72 7.45
CA CYS A 214 -5.28 -1.06 6.19
C CYS A 214 -6.62 -1.58 5.64
N GLY A 215 -7.34 -2.40 6.40
CA GLY A 215 -8.68 -2.89 6.06
C GLY A 215 -8.83 -4.40 6.02
N THR A 216 -10.08 -4.83 5.85
CA THR A 216 -10.51 -6.22 5.78
C THR A 216 -10.21 -6.81 4.41
N PHE A 217 -8.92 -7.01 4.10
CA PHE A 217 -8.48 -7.47 2.78
C PHE A 217 -9.16 -8.78 2.35
N ASP A 218 -9.38 -9.68 3.30
CA ASP A 218 -10.06 -10.97 3.14
C ASP A 218 -11.57 -10.88 2.88
N SER A 219 -12.15 -9.67 2.82
CA SER A 219 -13.52 -9.42 2.36
C SER A 219 -13.66 -9.38 0.83
N GLN A 220 -12.53 -9.30 0.11
CA GLN A 220 -12.49 -9.37 -1.35
C GLN A 220 -11.86 -10.70 -1.77
N VAL A 221 -12.28 -11.22 -2.91
CA VAL A 221 -11.69 -12.43 -3.48
C VAL A 221 -10.40 -12.05 -4.20
N ILE A 222 -9.31 -12.74 -3.90
CA ILE A 222 -8.00 -12.42 -4.47
C ILE A 222 -8.01 -12.45 -6.01
N ASP A 223 -8.72 -13.41 -6.62
CA ASP A 223 -8.81 -13.55 -8.08
C ASP A 223 -9.48 -12.33 -8.74
N GLU A 224 -10.42 -11.68 -8.05
CA GLU A 224 -11.07 -10.45 -8.55
C GLU A 224 -10.07 -9.28 -8.55
N LEU A 225 -9.26 -9.16 -7.50
CA LEU A 225 -8.21 -8.15 -7.43
C LEU A 225 -7.11 -8.42 -8.47
N GLU A 226 -6.72 -9.66 -8.68
CA GLU A 226 -5.74 -10.04 -9.71
C GLU A 226 -6.23 -9.73 -11.13
N ALA A 227 -7.54 -9.80 -11.36
CA ALA A 227 -8.12 -9.45 -12.66
C ALA A 227 -8.03 -7.94 -12.94
N MET A 228 -8.04 -7.09 -11.90
CA MET A 228 -7.93 -5.63 -12.05
C MET A 228 -6.56 -5.22 -12.63
N ASN A 229 -5.49 -5.90 -12.26
CA ASN A 229 -4.14 -5.68 -12.83
C ASN A 229 -4.02 -6.04 -14.33
N LYS A 230 -4.99 -6.77 -14.89
CA LYS A 230 -4.94 -7.28 -16.28
C LYS A 230 -5.82 -6.47 -17.22
N SER A 231 -6.56 -5.48 -16.71
CA SER A 231 -7.43 -4.64 -17.50
C SER A 231 -6.61 -3.71 -18.40
N LYS A 232 -6.44 -4.10 -19.67
CA LYS A 232 -6.02 -3.24 -20.78
C LYS A 232 -7.18 -3.06 -21.74
#